data_AF-A0AAD5Q501-F1
#
_entry.id   AF-A0AAD5Q501-F1
#
_cell.length_a   1.000
_cell.length_b   1.000
_cell.length_c   1.000
_cell.angle_alpha   90.00
_cell.angle_beta   90.00
_cell.angle_gamma   90.00
#
_symmetry.space_group_name_H-M   'P 1'
#
loop_
_entity.id
_entity.type
_entity.pdbx_description
1 polymer ?
#
loop_
_entity_poly.entity_id
_entity_poly.type
_entity_poly.pdbx_seq_one_letter_code
_entity_poly.pdbx_strand_id
1 'polypeptide(L)'
;MLALALVLLLIHGGALWRSRVEAQIGVGTGNLCAMLGNCNGHGRCNTATKTCTCYEGFGAATDVAYYKAPDCSQRVCPSAPSWSGIPTGQFQGHPLAECSDAGVCDRATGQCKCYRGYEGSACQRTTCLNDCSGHGKCVSMREKAAMTNAFPLSAATTYGGLETTETWDQDRMFGCVCDSSWAVGLGAGQRQLAEWFGPDCSLMRCPSGDDPLTTIDETDCSGKTAAGGFGVGQAGNKCHVNCANRGQCDFSTGVCKCFDGFYGSNCASLSPVQ
;
A
#
# COMPACT_ATOMS: atom_id res chain seq x y z
N MET A 1 -45.61 42.98 45.79
CA MET A 1 -46.87 42.79 45.04
C MET A 1 -46.95 41.30 44.71
N LEU A 2 -47.38 40.41 45.60
CA LEU A 2 -48.75 40.15 46.10
C LEU A 2 -49.79 39.93 44.98
N ALA A 3 -50.06 38.65 44.69
CA ALA A 3 -51.40 38.04 44.55
C ALA A 3 -51.19 36.59 44.05
N LEU A 4 -51.24 35.59 44.93
CA LEU A 4 -52.40 34.80 45.38
C LEU A 4 -52.84 33.69 44.41
N ALA A 5 -52.97 32.50 45.01
CA ALA A 5 -53.17 31.20 44.42
C ALA A 5 -54.62 30.92 44.00
N LEU A 6 -54.80 29.96 43.09
CA LEU A 6 -55.91 29.00 43.21
C LEU A 6 -55.49 27.62 42.67
N VAL A 7 -55.52 26.65 43.56
CA VAL A 7 -55.36 25.21 43.32
C VAL A 7 -56.68 24.66 42.80
N LEU A 8 -56.66 23.84 41.75
CA LEU A 8 -57.68 22.83 41.51
C LEU A 8 -57.00 21.52 41.05
N LEU A 9 -57.03 20.51 41.92
CA LEU A 9 -56.73 19.11 41.61
C LEU A 9 -57.80 18.54 40.66
N LEU A 10 -57.39 17.83 39.61
CA LEU A 10 -58.13 16.67 39.09
C LEU A 10 -57.17 15.62 38.47
N ILE A 11 -56.76 14.70 39.34
CA ILE A 11 -56.56 13.25 39.20
C ILE A 11 -56.65 12.56 37.81
N HIS A 12 -55.63 11.72 37.54
CA HIS A 12 -55.60 10.41 36.84
C HIS A 12 -54.75 10.32 35.56
N GLY A 13 -53.76 9.42 35.60
CA GLY A 13 -53.21 8.78 34.39
C GLY A 13 -51.69 8.65 34.36
N GLY A 14 -51.10 7.90 35.30
CA GLY A 14 -49.71 7.48 35.18
C GLY A 14 -49.53 6.55 33.97
N ALA A 15 -48.92 7.05 32.90
CA ALA A 15 -48.45 6.22 31.79
C ALA A 15 -47.13 5.57 32.20
N LEU A 16 -47.23 4.40 32.83
CA LEU A 16 -46.13 3.45 32.96
C LEU A 16 -45.72 3.00 31.55
N TRP A 17 -44.58 3.49 31.06
CA TRP A 17 -43.88 2.91 29.91
C TRP A 17 -43.34 1.53 30.33
N ARG A 18 -44.21 0.52 30.29
CA ARG A 18 -43.76 -0.88 30.24
C ARG A 18 -43.19 -1.11 28.85
N SER A 19 -41.87 -1.32 28.79
CA SER A 19 -41.22 -2.01 27.69
C SER A 19 -41.98 -3.29 27.40
N ARG A 20 -42.77 -3.30 26.30
CA ARG A 20 -43.24 -4.55 25.71
C ARG A 20 -42.00 -5.22 25.16
N VAL A 21 -41.40 -6.10 25.98
CA VAL A 21 -40.71 -7.26 25.43
C VAL A 21 -41.82 -8.06 24.76
N GLU A 22 -42.02 -7.82 23.46
CA GLU A 22 -42.76 -8.75 22.62
C GLU A 22 -41.91 -10.03 22.59
N ALA A 23 -42.18 -10.90 23.56
CA ALA A 23 -41.83 -12.29 23.45
C ALA A 23 -42.44 -12.77 22.14
N GLN A 24 -41.59 -13.07 21.16
CA GLN A 24 -42.02 -13.72 19.94
C GLN A 24 -42.72 -15.01 20.34
N ILE A 25 -44.03 -14.97 20.20
CA ILE A 25 -44.95 -16.09 20.38
C ILE A 25 -44.41 -17.22 19.51
N GLY A 26 -44.12 -18.37 20.13
CA GLY A 26 -43.63 -19.56 19.45
C GLY A 26 -44.57 -19.94 18.32
N VAL A 27 -44.20 -19.58 17.09
CA VAL A 27 -44.79 -20.14 15.88
C VAL A 27 -44.35 -21.60 15.83
N GLY A 28 -45.31 -22.52 15.71
CA GLY A 28 -45.06 -23.95 15.70
C GLY A 28 -43.87 -24.33 14.82
N THR A 29 -43.04 -25.24 15.33
CA THR A 29 -41.75 -25.71 14.79
C THR A 29 -41.89 -26.44 13.45
N GLY A 30 -42.42 -25.77 12.44
CA GLY A 30 -42.56 -26.24 11.07
C GLY A 30 -41.36 -25.81 10.23
N ASN A 31 -40.38 -26.70 10.09
CA ASN A 31 -39.26 -26.69 9.12
C ASN A 31 -38.86 -25.28 8.60
N LEU A 32 -38.15 -24.53 9.45
CA LEU A 32 -37.60 -23.19 9.21
C LEU A 32 -36.29 -23.26 8.40
N CYS A 33 -36.34 -23.92 7.23
CA CYS A 33 -35.15 -24.24 6.43
C CYS A 33 -34.21 -25.23 7.15
N ALA A 34 -34.76 -26.26 7.81
CA ALA A 34 -33.98 -27.24 8.57
C ALA A 34 -32.99 -28.02 7.69
N MET A 35 -33.32 -28.26 6.42
CA MET A 35 -32.42 -28.87 5.43
C MET A 35 -31.20 -27.99 5.08
N LEU A 36 -31.26 -26.69 5.38
CA LEU A 36 -30.18 -25.72 5.24
C LEU A 36 -29.64 -25.30 6.62
N GLY A 37 -29.74 -26.16 7.63
CA GLY A 37 -29.25 -25.87 8.98
C GLY A 37 -29.90 -24.64 9.63
N ASN A 38 -31.14 -24.30 9.25
CA ASN A 38 -31.81 -23.05 9.62
C ASN A 38 -30.97 -21.81 9.29
N CYS A 39 -30.37 -21.80 8.09
CA CYS A 39 -29.48 -20.75 7.59
C CYS A 39 -28.22 -20.55 8.45
N ASN A 40 -27.82 -21.58 9.21
CA ASN A 40 -26.67 -21.60 10.10
C ASN A 40 -26.58 -20.41 11.07
N GLY A 41 -27.72 -19.76 11.38
CA GLY A 41 -27.76 -18.53 12.17
C GLY A 41 -27.21 -17.27 11.46
N HIS A 42 -26.79 -17.37 10.20
CA HIS A 42 -26.21 -16.29 9.41
C HIS A 42 -27.13 -15.83 8.28
N GLY A 43 -28.43 -16.06 8.42
CA GLY A 43 -29.41 -15.62 7.46
C GLY A 43 -30.84 -15.73 7.98
N ARG A 44 -31.75 -15.12 7.23
CA ARG A 44 -33.18 -15.21 7.46
C ARG A 44 -33.79 -16.27 6.56
N CYS A 45 -34.48 -17.26 7.13
CA CYS A 45 -35.22 -18.25 6.37
C CYS A 45 -36.53 -17.67 5.81
N ASN A 46 -36.76 -17.85 4.51
CA ASN A 46 -38.07 -17.73 3.92
C ASN A 46 -38.80 -19.08 4.05
N THR A 47 -39.83 -19.12 4.89
CA THR A 47 -40.53 -20.35 5.24
C THR A 47 -41.45 -20.89 4.14
N ALA A 48 -41.82 -20.05 3.16
CA ALA A 48 -42.64 -20.44 2.01
C ALA A 48 -41.79 -21.10 0.92
N THR A 49 -40.63 -20.51 0.59
CA THR A 49 -39.72 -21.02 -0.45
C THR A 49 -38.68 -22.01 0.08
N LYS A 50 -38.52 -22.10 1.41
CA LYS A 50 -37.47 -22.90 2.08
C LYS A 50 -36.05 -22.51 1.65
N THR A 51 -35.84 -21.22 1.41
CA THR A 51 -34.52 -20.65 1.04
C THR A 51 -34.02 -19.68 2.11
N CYS A 52 -32.70 -19.49 2.17
CA CYS A 52 -32.06 -18.55 3.09
C CYS A 52 -31.68 -17.24 2.38
N THR A 53 -31.90 -16.12 3.06
CA THR A 53 -31.32 -14.82 2.71
C THR A 53 -30.19 -14.55 3.69
N CYS A 54 -28.95 -14.69 3.24
CA CYS A 54 -27.77 -14.57 4.10
C CYS A 54 -27.43 -13.13 4.49
N TYR A 55 -26.77 -12.97 5.62
CA TYR A 55 -26.21 -11.71 6.09
C TYR A 55 -24.88 -11.38 5.38
N GLU A 56 -24.46 -10.12 5.45
CA GLU A 56 -23.18 -9.63 4.91
C GLU A 56 -22.01 -10.49 5.40
N GLY A 57 -21.09 -10.82 4.49
CA GLY A 57 -19.96 -11.69 4.79
C GLY A 57 -20.30 -13.18 4.90
N PHE A 58 -21.54 -13.60 4.59
CA PHE A 58 -22.00 -15.00 4.53
C PHE A 58 -22.74 -15.35 3.24
N GLY A 59 -22.68 -14.49 2.22
CA GLY A 59 -23.34 -14.70 0.94
C GLY A 59 -24.58 -13.83 0.74
N ALA A 60 -24.62 -12.64 1.35
CA ALA A 60 -25.64 -11.64 1.04
C ALA A 60 -25.63 -11.27 -0.46
N ALA A 61 -26.71 -10.64 -0.94
CA ALA A 61 -26.80 -10.22 -2.34
C ALA A 61 -25.69 -9.21 -2.73
N THR A 62 -25.30 -8.38 -1.77
CA THR A 62 -24.26 -7.34 -1.79
C THR A 62 -22.83 -7.88 -1.75
N ASP A 63 -22.62 -9.08 -1.20
CA ASP A 63 -21.31 -9.71 -1.16
C ASP A 63 -20.79 -9.99 -2.59
N VAL A 64 -19.51 -9.68 -2.88
CA VAL A 64 -18.87 -10.06 -4.14
C VAL A 64 -18.05 -11.32 -3.90
N ALA A 65 -18.53 -12.46 -4.40
CA ALA A 65 -17.92 -13.77 -4.19
C ALA A 65 -18.09 -14.67 -5.41
N TYR A 66 -17.13 -15.56 -5.65
CA TYR A 66 -17.27 -16.60 -6.67
C TYR A 66 -18.34 -17.63 -6.30
N TYR A 67 -18.45 -17.95 -5.01
CA TYR A 67 -19.41 -18.89 -4.48
C TYR A 67 -20.03 -18.34 -3.18
N LYS A 68 -21.35 -18.47 -3.07
CA LYS A 68 -22.13 -18.12 -1.87
C LYS A 68 -22.87 -19.36 -1.40
N ALA A 69 -22.58 -19.82 -0.19
CA ALA A 69 -23.24 -21.01 0.34
C ALA A 69 -24.74 -20.74 0.55
N PRO A 70 -25.64 -21.57 -0.01
CA PRO A 70 -27.08 -21.32 0.03
C PRO A 70 -27.69 -21.45 1.44
N ASP A 71 -26.94 -22.03 2.38
CA ASP A 71 -27.30 -22.20 3.78
C ASP A 71 -26.62 -21.19 4.70
N CYS A 72 -25.87 -20.23 4.15
CA CYS A 72 -25.12 -19.21 4.89
C CYS A 72 -24.07 -19.79 5.87
N SER A 73 -23.61 -21.02 5.65
CA SER A 73 -22.60 -21.67 6.50
C SER A 73 -21.18 -21.13 6.31
N GLN A 74 -20.90 -20.57 5.14
CA GLN A 74 -19.56 -20.15 4.73
C GLN A 74 -19.41 -18.64 4.72
N ARG A 75 -18.22 -18.17 5.08
CA ARG A 75 -17.82 -16.77 4.96
C ARG A 75 -17.56 -16.39 3.51
N VAL A 76 -17.83 -15.12 3.21
CA VAL A 76 -17.34 -14.42 2.03
C VAL A 76 -16.19 -13.51 2.45
N CYS A 77 -15.16 -13.44 1.61
CA CYS A 77 -14.02 -12.57 1.86
C CYS A 77 -14.21 -11.17 1.27
N PRO A 78 -13.47 -10.17 1.78
CA PRO A 78 -13.46 -8.84 1.20
C PRO A 78 -13.13 -8.86 -0.30
N SER A 79 -13.79 -7.97 -1.03
CA SER A 79 -13.52 -7.74 -2.45
C SER A 79 -12.94 -6.35 -2.66
N ALA A 80 -12.04 -6.22 -3.63
CA ALA A 80 -11.64 -4.94 -4.17
C ALA A 80 -11.46 -5.08 -5.70
N PRO A 81 -11.11 -4.01 -6.41
CA PRO A 81 -10.89 -4.09 -7.85
C PRO A 81 -9.94 -5.23 -8.22
N SER A 82 -10.26 -5.97 -9.27
CA SER A 82 -9.50 -7.14 -9.71
C SER A 82 -8.14 -6.75 -10.29
N TRP A 83 -7.13 -7.60 -10.11
CA TRP A 83 -5.84 -7.49 -10.79
C TRP A 83 -5.85 -8.04 -12.22
N SER A 84 -6.70 -9.03 -12.50
CA SER A 84 -6.74 -9.77 -13.77
C SER A 84 -8.11 -9.78 -14.43
N GLY A 85 -9.02 -8.93 -13.96
CA GLY A 85 -10.40 -8.86 -14.44
C GLY A 85 -10.48 -8.34 -15.87
N ILE A 86 -11.25 -9.05 -16.69
CA ILE A 86 -11.47 -8.68 -18.09
C ILE A 86 -12.26 -7.36 -18.13
N PRO A 87 -11.79 -6.33 -18.85
CA PRO A 87 -12.55 -5.09 -19.03
C PRO A 87 -13.92 -5.37 -19.67
N THR A 88 -14.97 -4.82 -19.08
CA THR A 88 -16.36 -4.98 -19.55
C THR A 88 -16.83 -3.81 -20.41
N GLY A 89 -16.01 -2.77 -20.54
CA GLY A 89 -16.26 -1.62 -21.39
C GLY A 89 -15.03 -0.74 -21.54
N GLN A 90 -15.10 0.26 -22.42
CA GLN A 90 -13.99 1.16 -22.75
C GLN A 90 -13.41 1.90 -21.53
N PHE A 91 -14.25 2.17 -20.53
CA PHE A 91 -13.89 2.81 -19.25
C PHE A 91 -14.37 1.99 -18.05
N GLN A 92 -14.53 0.68 -18.23
CA GLN A 92 -14.88 -0.27 -17.17
C GLN A 92 -13.85 -1.41 -17.16
N GLY A 93 -12.72 -1.16 -16.51
CA GLY A 93 -11.72 -2.16 -16.15
C GLY A 93 -11.79 -2.51 -14.67
N HIS A 94 -11.06 -3.54 -14.24
CA HIS A 94 -10.88 -3.92 -12.84
C HIS A 94 -12.18 -4.04 -12.03
N PRO A 95 -13.14 -4.88 -12.47
CA PRO A 95 -14.36 -5.13 -11.69
C PRO A 95 -14.01 -5.60 -10.27
N LEU A 96 -14.91 -5.38 -9.31
CA LEU A 96 -14.73 -5.93 -7.96
C LEU A 96 -14.65 -7.46 -8.04
N ALA A 97 -13.65 -8.02 -7.36
CA ALA A 97 -13.46 -9.45 -7.23
C ALA A 97 -13.10 -9.81 -5.79
N GLU A 98 -13.59 -10.96 -5.34
CA GLU A 98 -13.23 -11.52 -4.03
C GLU A 98 -11.72 -11.73 -3.96
N CYS A 99 -11.08 -11.21 -2.91
CA CYS A 99 -9.63 -11.20 -2.79
C CYS A 99 -8.89 -10.59 -4.01
N SER A 100 -9.53 -9.65 -4.72
CA SER A 100 -8.98 -8.94 -5.88
C SER A 100 -8.44 -9.85 -7.00
N ASP A 101 -8.90 -11.11 -7.07
CA ASP A 101 -8.32 -12.18 -7.90
C ASP A 101 -6.82 -12.49 -7.59
N ALA A 102 -6.29 -11.96 -6.50
CA ALA A 102 -4.91 -12.12 -6.05
C ALA A 102 -4.80 -12.89 -4.73
N GLY A 103 -5.79 -13.73 -4.43
CA GLY A 103 -5.75 -14.60 -3.28
C GLY A 103 -6.88 -15.63 -3.29
N VAL A 104 -6.85 -16.51 -2.29
CA VAL A 104 -7.88 -17.50 -2.05
C VAL A 104 -8.64 -17.16 -0.78
N CYS A 105 -9.97 -17.13 -0.86
CA CYS A 105 -10.80 -16.90 0.32
C CYS A 105 -10.81 -18.11 1.25
N ASP A 106 -10.44 -17.90 2.52
CA ASP A 106 -10.69 -18.87 3.58
C ASP A 106 -12.15 -18.75 4.03
N ARG A 107 -12.98 -19.70 3.60
CA ARG A 107 -14.43 -19.71 3.86
C ARG A 107 -14.79 -19.93 5.33
N ALA A 108 -13.86 -20.36 6.18
CA ALA A 108 -14.14 -20.49 7.61
C ALA A 108 -13.96 -19.15 8.34
N THR A 109 -12.95 -18.35 7.95
CA THR A 109 -12.59 -17.11 8.64
C THR A 109 -13.10 -15.85 7.94
N GLY A 110 -13.34 -15.92 6.63
CA GLY A 110 -13.65 -14.76 5.79
C GLY A 110 -12.41 -13.90 5.48
N GLN A 111 -11.21 -14.47 5.59
CA GLN A 111 -9.95 -13.78 5.30
C GLN A 111 -9.33 -14.27 4.00
N CYS A 112 -8.79 -13.34 3.22
CA CYS A 112 -8.04 -13.67 2.02
C CYS A 112 -6.63 -14.17 2.36
N LYS A 113 -6.24 -15.30 1.77
CA LYS A 113 -4.85 -15.76 1.71
C LYS A 113 -4.25 -15.26 0.41
N CYS A 114 -3.49 -14.17 0.47
CA CYS A 114 -2.94 -13.52 -0.71
C CYS A 114 -1.84 -14.35 -1.36
N TYR A 115 -1.78 -14.28 -2.69
CA TYR A 115 -0.66 -14.80 -3.45
C TYR A 115 0.61 -13.99 -3.18
N ARG A 116 1.76 -14.59 -3.45
CA ARG A 116 3.06 -13.91 -3.30
C ARG A 116 3.07 -12.61 -4.09
N GLY A 117 3.51 -11.53 -3.45
CA GLY A 117 3.56 -10.21 -4.07
C GLY A 117 2.33 -9.34 -3.81
N TYR A 118 1.30 -9.86 -3.13
CA TYR A 118 0.07 -9.14 -2.82
C TYR A 118 -0.26 -9.18 -1.33
N GLU A 119 -0.91 -8.12 -0.85
CA GLU A 119 -1.30 -7.97 0.54
C GLU A 119 -2.54 -7.06 0.70
N GLY A 120 -2.94 -6.82 1.94
CA GLY A 120 -4.19 -6.16 2.29
C GLY A 120 -5.33 -7.16 2.54
N SER A 121 -6.42 -6.69 3.15
CA SER A 121 -7.56 -7.53 3.53
C SER A 121 -8.25 -8.23 2.35
N ALA A 122 -8.12 -7.68 1.15
CA ALA A 122 -8.62 -8.22 -0.10
C ALA A 122 -7.49 -8.52 -1.09
N CYS A 123 -6.21 -8.57 -0.69
CA CYS A 123 -5.07 -8.71 -1.60
C CYS A 123 -5.00 -7.61 -2.68
N GLN A 124 -5.53 -6.44 -2.34
CA GLN A 124 -5.79 -5.36 -3.28
C GLN A 124 -4.56 -4.53 -3.65
N ARG A 125 -3.44 -4.71 -2.93
CA ARG A 125 -2.20 -3.95 -3.15
C ARG A 125 -0.99 -4.88 -3.26
N THR A 126 0.05 -4.46 -3.99
CA THR A 126 1.30 -5.21 -4.09
C THR A 126 2.15 -5.02 -2.83
N THR A 127 2.97 -6.01 -2.49
CA THR A 127 4.00 -5.89 -1.45
C THR A 127 5.24 -5.20 -2.01
N CYS A 128 6.01 -4.50 -1.18
CA CYS A 128 7.40 -4.19 -1.52
C CYS A 128 8.28 -5.43 -1.38
N LEU A 129 9.15 -5.64 -2.36
CA LEU A 129 10.10 -6.75 -2.33
C LEU A 129 11.00 -6.62 -1.09
N ASN A 130 11.18 -7.73 -0.37
CA ASN A 130 12.01 -7.84 0.85
C ASN A 130 11.75 -6.74 1.90
N ASP A 131 10.55 -6.14 1.93
CA ASP A 131 10.22 -5.01 2.79
C ASP A 131 11.25 -3.86 2.70
N CYS A 132 11.65 -3.55 1.46
CA CYS A 132 12.71 -2.57 1.17
C CYS A 132 14.02 -2.85 1.89
N SER A 133 14.29 -4.11 2.22
CA SER A 133 15.49 -4.62 2.89
C SER A 133 15.85 -3.89 4.19
N GLY A 134 14.88 -3.22 4.82
CA GLY A 134 15.13 -2.36 5.99
C GLY A 134 15.89 -1.05 5.69
N HIS A 135 16.05 -0.69 4.41
CA HIS A 135 16.78 0.47 3.92
C HIS A 135 15.93 1.37 3.03
N GLY A 136 14.62 1.41 3.29
CA GLY A 136 13.71 2.31 2.60
C GLY A 136 12.29 2.23 3.11
N LYS A 137 11.45 3.10 2.55
CA LYS A 137 10.02 3.15 2.84
C LYS A 137 9.23 2.50 1.69
N CYS A 138 8.37 1.55 2.02
CA CYS A 138 7.38 1.01 1.10
C CYS A 138 6.21 1.99 0.95
N VAL A 139 5.99 2.51 -0.26
CA VAL A 139 4.98 3.55 -0.54
C VAL A 139 4.21 3.26 -1.82
N SER A 140 3.00 3.78 -1.93
CA SER A 140 2.18 3.66 -3.15
C SER A 140 2.75 4.50 -4.29
N MET A 141 2.30 4.28 -5.53
CA MET A 141 2.69 5.13 -6.67
C MET A 141 2.27 6.59 -6.49
N ARG A 142 1.11 6.86 -5.90
CA ARG A 142 0.66 8.21 -5.54
C ARG A 142 1.65 8.88 -4.59
N GLU A 143 1.96 8.21 -3.48
CA GLU A 143 2.89 8.75 -2.48
C GLU A 143 4.28 8.95 -3.08
N LYS A 144 4.78 7.95 -3.81
CA LYS A 144 6.10 7.99 -4.46
C LYS A 144 6.23 9.16 -5.43
N ALA A 145 5.20 9.47 -6.21
CA ALA A 145 5.23 10.59 -7.15
C ALA A 145 5.40 11.95 -6.46
N ALA A 146 4.78 12.13 -5.29
CA ALA A 146 4.84 13.38 -4.52
C ALA A 146 6.10 13.51 -3.65
N MET A 147 6.85 12.42 -3.45
CA MET A 147 8.04 12.40 -2.59
C MET A 147 9.26 12.99 -3.31
N THR A 148 9.82 14.06 -2.74
CA THR A 148 11.04 14.71 -3.26
C THR A 148 12.27 13.82 -3.18
N ASN A 149 12.33 12.87 -2.25
CA ASN A 149 13.42 11.89 -2.15
C ASN A 149 13.22 10.64 -3.02
N ALA A 150 12.03 10.44 -3.59
CA ALA A 150 11.76 9.33 -4.51
C ALA A 150 12.19 9.65 -5.95
N PHE A 151 12.09 10.92 -6.34
CA PHE A 151 12.55 11.43 -7.62
C PHE A 151 13.32 12.76 -7.44
N PRO A 152 14.46 12.76 -6.73
CA PRO A 152 15.18 13.99 -6.36
C PRO A 152 15.80 14.75 -7.54
N LEU A 153 15.69 14.19 -8.75
CA LEU A 153 16.33 14.66 -9.98
C LEU A 153 15.36 15.29 -10.98
N SER A 154 14.07 15.38 -10.64
CA SER A 154 13.10 16.24 -11.32
C SER A 154 12.10 16.81 -10.33
N ALA A 155 11.24 17.72 -10.79
CA ALA A 155 10.17 18.24 -9.95
C ALA A 155 9.24 17.09 -9.53
N ALA A 156 8.81 17.11 -8.27
CA ALA A 156 7.79 16.19 -7.80
C ALA A 156 6.57 16.29 -8.73
N THR A 157 6.05 15.13 -9.14
CA THR A 157 4.87 15.04 -9.99
C THR A 157 3.70 14.54 -9.18
N THR A 158 2.49 14.69 -9.69
CA THR A 158 1.31 14.10 -9.08
C THR A 158 0.91 12.87 -9.88
N TYR A 159 0.81 11.73 -9.20
CA TYR A 159 0.17 10.55 -9.75
C TYR A 159 -1.14 10.33 -8.99
N GLY A 160 -2.20 10.96 -9.47
CA GLY A 160 -3.45 11.17 -8.77
C GLY A 160 -4.61 11.29 -9.75
N GLY A 161 -5.78 10.82 -9.37
CA GLY A 161 -6.97 10.89 -10.21
C GLY A 161 -8.12 10.01 -9.71
N LEU A 162 -9.19 9.96 -10.49
CA LEU A 162 -10.28 8.98 -10.30
C LEU A 162 -9.73 7.57 -10.53
N GLU A 163 -9.77 6.73 -9.50
CA GLU A 163 -9.24 5.35 -9.55
C GLU A 163 -9.89 4.50 -10.65
N THR A 164 -11.14 4.79 -11.02
CA THR A 164 -11.87 3.99 -12.02
C THR A 164 -11.56 4.37 -13.46
N THR A 165 -11.00 5.56 -13.71
CA THR A 165 -10.85 6.10 -15.07
C THR A 165 -9.48 6.69 -15.40
N GLU A 166 -8.70 7.06 -14.39
CA GLU A 166 -7.44 7.79 -14.57
C GLU A 166 -6.24 6.99 -14.05
N THR A 167 -6.31 6.55 -12.79
CA THR A 167 -5.13 6.03 -12.06
C THR A 167 -5.51 4.91 -11.09
N TRP A 168 -5.97 3.78 -11.63
CA TRP A 168 -6.45 2.64 -10.84
C TRP A 168 -5.42 2.01 -9.90
N ASP A 169 -4.15 2.14 -10.25
CA ASP A 169 -2.99 1.57 -9.59
C ASP A 169 -2.32 2.53 -8.58
N GLN A 170 -2.79 3.78 -8.48
CA GLN A 170 -2.15 4.83 -7.67
C GLN A 170 -1.94 4.44 -6.20
N ASP A 171 -2.90 3.72 -5.61
CA ASP A 171 -2.86 3.24 -4.22
C ASP A 171 -2.85 1.71 -4.12
N ARG A 172 -2.54 1.03 -5.22
CA ARG A 172 -2.48 -0.44 -5.31
C ARG A 172 -1.10 -0.96 -5.66
N MET A 173 -0.33 -0.20 -6.44
CA MET A 173 1.06 -0.52 -6.73
C MET A 173 1.98 0.16 -5.75
N PHE A 174 2.84 -0.63 -5.11
CA PHE A 174 3.78 -0.20 -4.10
C PHE A 174 5.21 -0.45 -4.57
N GLY A 175 6.12 0.42 -4.15
CA GLY A 175 7.55 0.27 -4.39
C GLY A 175 8.37 0.98 -3.32
N CYS A 176 9.66 0.70 -3.32
CA CYS A 176 10.57 1.27 -2.34
C CYS A 176 11.04 2.67 -2.74
N VAL A 177 11.18 3.52 -1.73
CA VAL A 177 11.97 4.75 -1.75
C VAL A 177 13.10 4.57 -0.76
N CYS A 178 14.32 4.48 -1.27
CA CYS A 178 15.48 4.06 -0.48
C CYS A 178 16.05 5.19 0.38
N ASP A 179 16.59 4.79 1.53
CA ASP A 179 17.18 5.71 2.49
C ASP A 179 18.55 6.23 2.03
N SER A 180 18.94 7.38 2.57
CA SER A 180 20.22 8.00 2.27
C SER A 180 20.68 8.86 3.44
N SER A 181 21.91 8.64 3.91
CA SER A 181 22.56 9.46 4.94
C SER A 181 22.95 10.86 4.44
N TRP A 182 23.00 11.06 3.12
CA TRP A 182 23.21 12.38 2.52
C TRP A 182 21.95 12.89 1.80
N ALA A 183 21.84 14.21 1.74
CA ALA A 183 20.77 14.88 1.00
C ALA A 183 20.88 14.55 -0.49
N VAL A 184 19.78 14.05 -1.06
CA VAL A 184 19.69 13.73 -2.49
C VAL A 184 18.97 14.86 -3.20
N GLY A 185 19.55 15.38 -4.30
CA GLY A 185 18.98 16.48 -5.06
C GLY A 185 19.98 17.20 -5.95
N LEU A 186 19.55 18.34 -6.47
CA LEU A 186 20.27 19.15 -7.46
C LEU A 186 20.90 20.43 -6.87
N GLY A 187 20.70 20.70 -5.58
CA GLY A 187 21.24 21.87 -4.89
C GLY A 187 22.71 21.72 -4.48
N ALA A 188 23.29 22.83 -4.01
CA ALA A 188 24.66 22.85 -3.48
C ALA A 188 24.84 21.84 -2.33
N GLY A 189 25.90 21.04 -2.38
CA GLY A 189 26.22 20.01 -1.38
C GLY A 189 25.35 18.74 -1.44
N GLN A 190 24.24 18.76 -2.20
CA GLN A 190 23.40 17.58 -2.41
C GLN A 190 24.05 16.65 -3.44
N ARG A 191 23.76 15.36 -3.34
CA ARG A 191 24.20 14.37 -4.34
C ARG A 191 23.03 13.96 -5.23
N GLN A 192 23.31 13.66 -6.50
CA GLN A 192 22.25 13.26 -7.41
C GLN A 192 21.76 11.81 -7.20
N LEU A 193 22.44 11.00 -6.39
CA LEU A 193 22.08 9.60 -6.19
C LEU A 193 21.98 9.30 -4.69
N ALA A 194 20.97 8.53 -4.29
CA ALA A 194 20.80 8.04 -2.92
C ALA A 194 21.85 6.97 -2.57
N GLU A 195 22.11 6.79 -1.27
CA GLU A 195 23.01 5.78 -0.71
C GLU A 195 22.55 4.36 -0.99
N TRP A 196 21.34 4.02 -0.55
CA TRP A 196 20.70 2.76 -0.85
C TRP A 196 19.96 2.85 -2.17
N PHE A 197 20.00 1.78 -2.95
CA PHE A 197 19.37 1.72 -4.26
C PHE A 197 18.99 0.29 -4.65
N GLY A 198 18.37 0.15 -5.82
CA GLY A 198 17.78 -1.10 -6.29
C GLY A 198 16.26 -1.13 -6.06
N PRO A 199 15.58 -2.17 -6.56
CA PRO A 199 14.12 -2.28 -6.46
C PRO A 199 13.62 -2.44 -5.02
N ASP A 200 14.43 -3.02 -4.16
CA ASP A 200 14.16 -3.33 -2.74
C ASP A 200 15.21 -2.72 -1.80
N CYS A 201 15.97 -1.73 -2.26
CA CYS A 201 17.00 -1.04 -1.48
C CYS A 201 18.07 -1.96 -0.87
N SER A 202 18.30 -3.14 -1.45
CA SER A 202 19.30 -4.09 -0.94
C SER A 202 20.73 -3.76 -1.33
N LEU A 203 20.94 -2.75 -2.20
CA LEU A 203 22.24 -2.38 -2.72
C LEU A 203 22.69 -1.05 -2.16
N MET A 204 23.96 -0.94 -1.80
CA MET A 204 24.58 0.23 -1.20
C MET A 204 25.66 0.80 -2.12
N ARG A 205 25.62 2.10 -2.39
CA ARG A 205 26.70 2.76 -3.13
C ARG A 205 27.97 2.85 -2.30
N CYS A 206 29.11 2.79 -2.98
CA CYS A 206 30.40 2.91 -2.33
C CYS A 206 30.78 4.37 -2.06
N PRO A 207 31.79 4.63 -1.20
CA PRO A 207 32.35 5.96 -1.03
C PRO A 207 32.67 6.64 -2.36
N SER A 208 32.20 7.87 -2.50
CA SER A 208 32.48 8.69 -3.68
C SER A 208 33.87 9.32 -3.58
N GLY A 209 34.52 9.52 -4.72
CA GLY A 209 35.78 10.27 -4.80
C GLY A 209 36.01 10.86 -6.19
N ASP A 210 36.86 11.88 -6.25
CA ASP A 210 37.36 12.43 -7.50
C ASP A 210 38.50 11.55 -8.04
N ASP A 211 38.57 11.39 -9.35
CA ASP A 211 39.58 10.54 -9.97
C ASP A 211 40.95 11.25 -9.97
N PRO A 212 41.95 10.75 -9.23
CA PRO A 212 43.22 11.46 -9.06
C PRO A 212 44.10 11.47 -10.32
N LEU A 213 43.71 10.82 -11.41
CA LEU A 213 44.45 10.87 -12.67
C LEU A 213 43.82 11.79 -13.73
N THR A 214 42.63 12.33 -13.48
CA THR A 214 41.99 13.26 -14.41
C THR A 214 42.22 14.70 -13.96
N THR A 215 42.09 15.63 -14.90
CA THR A 215 42.15 17.07 -14.60
C THR A 215 40.76 17.67 -14.38
N ILE A 216 39.71 16.85 -14.47
CA ILE A 216 38.31 17.25 -14.36
C ILE A 216 37.80 16.62 -13.07
N ASP A 217 37.18 17.41 -12.19
CA ASP A 217 36.54 16.87 -10.99
C ASP A 217 35.25 16.12 -11.37
N GLU A 218 35.24 14.78 -11.37
CA GLU A 218 34.03 14.02 -11.71
C GLU A 218 32.97 14.07 -10.60
N THR A 219 33.32 14.56 -9.41
CA THR A 219 32.35 14.79 -8.33
C THR A 219 31.63 16.13 -8.45
N ASP A 220 32.08 17.05 -9.33
CA ASP A 220 31.36 18.29 -9.61
C ASP A 220 30.23 18.09 -10.63
N CYS A 221 28.99 18.19 -10.14
CA CYS A 221 27.79 18.10 -10.96
C CYS A 221 27.19 19.47 -11.31
N SER A 222 27.90 20.57 -11.07
CA SER A 222 27.45 21.91 -11.42
C SER A 222 27.21 22.01 -12.94
N GLY A 223 25.99 22.37 -13.34
CA GLY A 223 25.60 22.47 -14.74
C GLY A 223 25.46 21.12 -15.46
N LYS A 224 25.55 19.98 -14.76
CA LYS A 224 25.37 18.64 -15.34
C LYS A 224 23.93 18.18 -15.22
N THR A 225 23.37 17.66 -16.31
CA THR A 225 22.06 17.01 -16.30
C THR A 225 22.14 15.72 -15.51
N ALA A 226 21.23 15.53 -14.57
CA ALA A 226 21.23 14.37 -13.71
C ALA A 226 20.81 13.10 -14.48
N ALA A 227 21.59 12.03 -14.32
CA ALA A 227 21.32 10.76 -14.98
C ALA A 227 19.96 10.19 -14.53
N GLY A 228 19.08 9.88 -15.48
CA GLY A 228 17.72 9.39 -15.20
C GLY A 228 16.71 10.46 -14.78
N GLY A 229 17.09 11.74 -14.81
CA GLY A 229 16.21 12.88 -14.55
C GLY A 229 16.26 13.92 -15.67
N PHE A 230 15.51 15.02 -15.47
CA PHE A 230 15.49 16.18 -16.38
C PHE A 230 16.13 17.42 -15.76
N GLY A 231 16.46 17.39 -14.47
CA GLY A 231 17.05 18.52 -13.77
C GLY A 231 18.55 18.65 -13.99
N VAL A 232 19.03 19.88 -13.87
CA VAL A 232 20.45 20.24 -13.98
C VAL A 232 20.97 20.64 -12.60
N GLY A 233 22.14 20.11 -12.23
CA GLY A 233 22.80 20.44 -10.96
C GLY A 233 23.09 21.94 -10.85
N GLN A 234 22.69 22.54 -9.74
CA GLN A 234 23.04 23.91 -9.38
C GLN A 234 24.52 24.01 -9.01
N ALA A 235 25.04 25.24 -8.92
CA ALA A 235 26.41 25.46 -8.48
C ALA A 235 26.69 24.77 -7.13
N GLY A 236 27.74 23.95 -7.08
CA GLY A 236 28.13 23.16 -5.91
C GLY A 236 27.38 21.84 -5.72
N ASN A 237 26.54 21.43 -6.68
CA ASN A 237 25.90 20.10 -6.67
C ASN A 237 26.94 19.00 -6.91
N LYS A 238 26.73 17.83 -6.29
CA LYS A 238 27.72 16.74 -6.30
C LYS A 238 27.24 15.56 -7.12
N CYS A 239 28.08 15.11 -8.04
CA CYS A 239 27.93 13.80 -8.65
C CYS A 239 28.38 12.73 -7.63
N HIS A 240 27.97 11.48 -7.86
CA HIS A 240 28.41 10.35 -7.05
C HIS A 240 29.23 9.40 -7.91
N VAL A 241 30.52 9.29 -7.60
CA VAL A 241 31.52 8.55 -8.37
C VAL A 241 32.05 7.42 -7.50
N ASN A 242 31.46 6.24 -7.63
CA ASN A 242 31.85 5.08 -6.83
C ASN A 242 33.36 4.84 -6.95
N CYS A 243 34.04 4.78 -5.81
CA CYS A 243 35.44 4.40 -5.72
C CYS A 243 36.37 5.23 -6.62
N ALA A 244 36.05 6.52 -6.86
CA ALA A 244 36.87 7.45 -7.66
C ALA A 244 37.21 6.95 -9.07
N ASN A 245 36.40 6.04 -9.65
CA ASN A 245 36.74 5.31 -10.88
C ASN A 245 38.07 4.52 -10.79
N ARG A 246 38.57 4.28 -9.58
CA ARG A 246 39.86 3.63 -9.25
C ARG A 246 39.70 2.44 -8.32
N GLY A 247 38.52 1.86 -8.30
CA GLY A 247 38.24 0.60 -7.64
C GLY A 247 36.95 -0.03 -8.11
N GLN A 248 36.77 -1.30 -7.75
CA GLN A 248 35.50 -2.01 -7.88
C GLN A 248 34.66 -1.79 -6.63
N CYS A 249 33.39 -1.42 -6.82
CA CYS A 249 32.43 -1.33 -5.73
C CYS A 249 31.74 -2.67 -5.51
N ASP A 250 31.80 -3.19 -4.29
CA ASP A 250 30.89 -4.24 -3.85
C ASP A 250 29.59 -3.60 -3.37
N PHE A 251 28.55 -3.62 -4.21
CA PHE A 251 27.26 -3.02 -3.90
C PHE A 251 26.48 -3.75 -2.80
N SER A 252 26.89 -4.94 -2.37
CA SER A 252 26.25 -5.62 -1.22
C SER A 252 26.75 -5.08 0.13
N THR A 253 27.95 -4.48 0.16
CA THR A 253 28.59 -3.96 1.37
C THR A 253 28.88 -2.47 1.32
N GLY A 254 28.83 -1.84 0.13
CA GLY A 254 29.24 -0.45 -0.07
C GLY A 254 30.75 -0.24 0.06
N VAL A 255 31.57 -1.29 -0.05
CA VAL A 255 33.03 -1.19 0.14
C VAL A 255 33.77 -1.19 -1.20
N CYS A 256 34.75 -0.30 -1.32
CA CYS A 256 35.64 -0.24 -2.48
C CYS A 256 36.80 -1.22 -2.36
N LYS A 257 37.07 -1.94 -3.45
CA LYS A 257 38.33 -2.64 -3.69
C LYS A 257 39.15 -1.85 -4.71
N CYS A 258 40.16 -1.13 -4.23
CA CYS A 258 40.98 -0.27 -5.08
C CYS A 258 41.84 -1.05 -6.07
N PHE A 259 42.08 -0.45 -7.23
CA PHE A 259 43.05 -0.95 -8.21
C PHE A 259 44.49 -0.69 -7.74
N ASP A 260 45.44 -1.40 -8.32
CA ASP A 260 46.86 -1.25 -8.00
C ASP A 260 47.31 0.20 -8.20
N GLY A 261 48.06 0.71 -7.22
CA GLY A 261 48.49 2.11 -7.19
C GLY A 261 47.49 3.08 -6.55
N PHE A 262 46.31 2.63 -6.12
CA PHE A 262 45.29 3.46 -5.47
C PHE A 262 44.93 2.94 -4.08
N TYR A 263 44.64 3.83 -3.14
CA TYR A 263 44.25 3.46 -1.78
C TYR A 263 43.25 4.45 -1.17
N GLY A 264 42.83 4.16 0.07
CA GLY A 264 41.81 4.89 0.80
C GLY A 264 40.43 4.23 0.66
N SER A 265 39.46 4.70 1.45
CA SER A 265 38.10 4.12 1.47
C SER A 265 37.33 4.31 0.16
N ASN A 266 37.72 5.29 -0.65
CA ASN A 266 37.12 5.63 -1.95
C ASN A 266 38.12 5.53 -3.12
N CYS A 267 39.33 5.00 -2.90
CA CYS A 267 40.37 4.87 -3.94
C CYS A 267 40.84 6.17 -4.62
N ALA A 268 40.58 7.33 -4.02
CA ALA A 268 40.94 8.63 -4.59
C ALA A 268 42.41 9.04 -4.34
N SER A 269 43.21 8.21 -3.66
CA SER A 269 44.60 8.54 -3.31
C SER A 269 45.59 7.66 -4.07
N LEU A 270 46.62 8.27 -4.65
CA LEU A 270 47.73 7.59 -5.32
C LEU A 270 48.75 7.07 -4.31
N SER A 271 49.03 5.77 -4.36
CA SER A 271 50.08 5.15 -3.57
C SER A 271 51.43 5.81 -3.88
N PRO A 272 52.18 6.26 -2.86
CA PRO A 272 53.49 6.89 -3.08
C PRO A 272 54.59 5.90 -3.49
N VAL A 273 54.26 4.63 -3.77
CA VAL A 273 55.22 3.53 -3.99
C VAL A 273 55.23 3.02 -5.44
N GLN A 274 55.02 3.90 -6.42
CA GLN A 274 55.30 3.61 -7.83
C GLN A 274 56.45 4.47 -8.35
#